data_AF-C3XSK9-F1
#
_entry.id   AF-C3XSK9-F1
#
_cell.length_a   1.000
_cell.length_b   1.000
_cell.length_c   1.000
_cell.angle_alpha   90.00
_cell.angle_beta   90.00
_cell.angle_gamma   90.00
#
_symmetry.space_group_name_H-M   'P 1'
#
loop_
_entity.id
_entity.type
_entity.pdbx_description
1 polymer ?
#
loop_
_entity_poly.entity_id
_entity_poly.type
_entity_poly.pdbx_seq_one_letter_code
_entity_poly.pdbx_strand_id
1 'polypeptide(L)'
;VSSDASGRILVSDLSNHCVKVMDSDYNLQLKIGSQGSRAGQLQYPCGVAVDHQGNFIVVDHGNSRVLMFDSSGNFVKTIVTRDQGLVKPADVAVLPNGKIVLTDMKGGAVYILHS
;
A
#
# COMPACT_ATOMS: atom_id res chain seq x y z
N VAL A 1 -3.15 7.96 -3.99
CA VAL A 1 -4.18 7.38 -4.88
C VAL A 1 -3.47 6.63 -5.99
N SER A 2 -4.02 5.51 -6.45
CA SER A 2 -3.49 4.74 -7.59
C SER A 2 -4.65 4.17 -8.40
N SER A 3 -4.41 3.79 -9.64
CA SER A 3 -5.37 3.04 -10.46
C SER A 3 -4.70 1.90 -11.21
N ASP A 4 -5.47 0.93 -11.69
CA ASP A 4 -5.00 -0.11 -12.60
C ASP A 4 -5.71 -0.08 -13.96
N ALA A 5 -5.29 -0.94 -14.89
CA ALA A 5 -5.84 -1.01 -16.24
C ALA A 5 -7.29 -1.50 -16.31
N SER A 6 -7.82 -2.09 -15.23
CA SER A 6 -9.23 -2.51 -15.13
C SER A 6 -10.16 -1.38 -14.69
N GLY A 7 -9.60 -0.20 -14.38
CA GLY A 7 -10.37 0.95 -13.90
C GLY A 7 -10.61 0.94 -12.39
N ARG A 8 -9.97 0.05 -11.63
CA ARG A 8 -10.03 0.10 -10.16
C ARG A 8 -9.19 1.25 -9.65
N ILE A 9 -9.71 1.98 -8.66
CA ILE A 9 -9.09 3.16 -8.04
C ILE A 9 -8.85 2.87 -6.56
N LEU A 10 -7.61 2.97 -6.10
CA LEU A 10 -7.20 2.83 -4.70
C LEU A 10 -7.02 4.21 -4.08
N VAL A 11 -7.75 4.49 -3.00
CA VAL A 11 -7.64 5.72 -2.22
C VAL A 11 -7.25 5.38 -0.79
N SER A 12 -6.06 5.82 -0.38
CA SER A 12 -5.66 5.85 1.03
C SER A 12 -6.49 6.88 1.80
N ASP A 13 -7.20 6.42 2.82
CA ASP A 13 -7.97 7.27 3.72
C ASP A 13 -7.23 7.32 5.07
N LEU A 14 -6.29 8.27 5.14
CA LEU A 14 -5.26 8.34 6.18
C LEU A 14 -5.86 8.37 7.59
N SER A 15 -6.83 9.25 7.83
CA SER A 15 -7.44 9.42 9.16
C SER A 15 -8.40 8.29 9.52
N ASN A 16 -8.92 7.56 8.54
CA ASN A 16 -9.78 6.40 8.76
C ASN A 16 -9.01 5.08 8.82
N HIS A 17 -7.68 5.13 8.74
CA HIS A 17 -6.79 3.97 8.85
C HIS A 17 -7.16 2.85 7.85
N CYS A 18 -7.54 3.24 6.63
CA CYS A 18 -7.99 2.27 5.62
C CYS A 18 -7.62 2.69 4.20
N VAL A 19 -7.76 1.76 3.27
CA VAL A 19 -7.74 2.01 1.82
C VAL A 19 -9.13 1.68 1.26
N LYS A 20 -9.68 2.57 0.44
CA LYS A 20 -10.92 2.37 -0.31
C LYS A 20 -10.58 1.97 -1.73
N VAL A 21 -11.21 0.91 -2.23
CA VAL A 21 -11.10 0.52 -3.63
C VAL A 21 -12.44 0.81 -4.30
N MET A 22 -12.38 1.56 -5.39
CA MET A 22 -13.55 1.99 -6.17
C MET A 22 -13.45 1.51 -7.61
N ASP A 23 -14.57 1.45 -8.30
CA ASP A 23 -14.59 1.28 -9.77
C ASP A 23 -14.44 2.63 -10.49
N SER A 24 -14.48 2.59 -11.83
CA SER A 24 -14.35 3.77 -12.69
C SER A 24 -15.51 4.76 -12.58
N ASP A 25 -16.64 4.33 -12.02
CA ASP A 25 -17.81 5.16 -11.76
C ASP A 25 -17.81 5.70 -10.31
N TYR A 26 -16.69 5.54 -9.60
CA TYR A 26 -16.47 5.96 -8.22
C TYR A 26 -17.35 5.24 -7.17
N ASN A 27 -17.93 4.08 -7.51
CA ASN A 27 -18.63 3.28 -6.51
C ASN A 27 -17.63 2.53 -5.63
N LEU A 28 -17.87 2.51 -4.32
CA LEU A 28 -17.04 1.76 -3.38
C LEU A 28 -17.25 0.25 -3.56
N GLN A 29 -16.19 -0.46 -3.90
CA GLN A 29 -16.19 -1.90 -4.07
C GLN A 29 -15.75 -2.62 -2.79
N LEU A 30 -14.66 -2.17 -2.15
CA LEU A 30 -14.19 -2.73 -0.88
C LEU A 30 -13.39 -1.74 -0.04
N LYS A 31 -13.28 -2.03 1.26
CA LYS A 31 -12.46 -1.29 2.23
C LYS A 31 -11.43 -2.25 2.84
N ILE A 32 -10.16 -1.87 2.77
CA ILE A 32 -9.02 -2.61 3.31
C ILE A 32 -8.53 -1.93 4.58
N GLY A 33 -8.30 -2.74 5.61
CA GLY A 33 -7.67 -2.30 6.84
C GLY A 33 -8.62 -1.68 7.87
N SER A 34 -8.13 -1.72 9.10
CA SER A 34 -8.68 -1.08 10.29
C SER A 34 -7.52 -0.59 11.14
N GLN A 35 -7.79 0.34 12.06
CA GLN A 35 -6.75 0.89 12.92
C GLN A 35 -6.04 -0.21 13.73
N GLY A 36 -4.71 -0.20 13.69
CA GLY A 36 -3.88 -1.06 14.54
C GLY A 36 -2.56 -1.44 13.87
N SER A 37 -1.92 -2.47 14.42
CA SER A 37 -0.59 -2.91 14.01
C SER A 37 -0.51 -4.42 13.73
N ARG A 38 -1.62 -5.16 13.85
CA ARG A 38 -1.67 -6.59 13.49
C ARG A 38 -1.63 -6.79 11.97
N ALA A 39 -1.56 -8.04 11.53
CA ALA A 39 -1.66 -8.41 10.12
C ALA A 39 -2.96 -7.84 9.51
N GLY A 40 -2.83 -7.19 8.36
CA GLY A 40 -3.93 -6.52 7.66
C GLY A 40 -4.48 -5.24 8.30
N GLN A 41 -4.05 -4.86 9.52
CA GLN A 41 -4.37 -3.57 10.10
C GLN A 41 -3.44 -2.48 9.57
N LEU A 42 -3.92 -1.23 9.58
CA LEU A 42 -3.20 -0.07 9.07
C LEU A 42 -3.16 1.04 10.11
N GLN A 43 -2.13 1.88 10.05
CA GLN A 43 -2.01 3.08 10.87
C GLN A 43 -1.56 4.24 9.99
N TYR A 44 -2.48 5.19 9.70
CA TYR A 44 -2.22 6.34 8.83
C TYR A 44 -1.66 5.94 7.45
N PRO A 45 -2.36 5.13 6.65
CA PRO A 45 -1.89 4.74 5.33
C PRO A 45 -1.81 5.95 4.39
N CYS A 46 -0.84 5.97 3.47
CA CYS A 46 -0.61 7.09 2.54
C CYS A 46 -0.33 6.61 1.10
N GLY A 47 0.88 6.13 0.82
CA GLY A 47 1.24 5.57 -0.48
C GLY A 47 0.46 4.30 -0.80
N VAL A 48 -0.06 4.22 -2.02
CA VAL A 48 -0.74 3.01 -2.53
C VAL A 48 -0.35 2.77 -3.98
N ALA A 49 -0.20 1.51 -4.36
CA ALA A 49 0.02 1.10 -5.76
C ALA A 49 -0.68 -0.24 -6.05
N VAL A 50 -0.86 -0.55 -7.33
CA VAL A 50 -1.35 -1.86 -7.78
C VAL A 50 -0.23 -2.54 -8.58
N ASP A 51 0.09 -3.79 -8.24
CA ASP A 51 1.06 -4.56 -9.01
C ASP A 51 0.44 -5.19 -10.27
N HIS A 52 1.26 -5.86 -11.08
CA HIS A 52 0.81 -6.43 -12.37
C HIS A 52 -0.08 -7.67 -12.19
N GLN A 53 -0.13 -8.23 -10.99
CA GLN A 53 -1.03 -9.34 -10.62
C GLN A 53 -2.34 -8.81 -10.00
N GLY A 54 -2.49 -7.49 -9.88
CA GLY A 54 -3.67 -6.86 -9.28
C GLY A 54 -3.66 -6.82 -7.76
N ASN A 55 -2.52 -7.13 -7.12
CA ASN A 55 -2.33 -6.98 -5.67
C ASN A 55 -2.18 -5.51 -5.31
N PHE A 56 -2.64 -5.16 -4.12
CA PHE A 56 -2.57 -3.82 -3.58
C PHE A 56 -1.36 -3.67 -2.66
N ILE A 57 -0.49 -2.73 -2.97
CA ILE A 57 0.67 -2.37 -2.17
C ILE A 57 0.31 -1.15 -1.35
N VAL A 58 0.41 -1.23 -0.03
CA VAL A 58 -0.02 -0.16 0.88
C VAL A 58 1.12 0.22 1.81
N VAL A 59 1.47 1.51 1.79
CA VAL A 59 2.37 2.11 2.77
C VAL A 59 1.59 2.37 4.05
N ASP A 60 2.01 1.70 5.12
CA ASP A 60 1.50 1.89 6.47
C ASP A 60 2.50 2.77 7.25
N HIS A 61 2.36 4.09 7.04
CA HIS A 61 3.33 5.08 7.51
C HIS A 61 3.43 5.10 9.04
N GLY A 62 2.31 5.00 9.75
CA GLY A 62 2.28 5.03 11.21
C GLY A 62 2.98 3.83 11.85
N ASN A 63 2.93 2.67 11.21
CA ASN A 63 3.66 1.48 11.66
C ASN A 63 5.03 1.30 10.98
N SER A 64 5.44 2.22 10.09
CA SER A 64 6.69 2.15 9.33
C SER A 64 6.90 0.79 8.64
N ARG A 65 5.92 0.39 7.83
CA ARG A 65 5.96 -0.85 7.06
C ARG A 65 5.24 -0.70 5.71
N VAL A 66 5.47 -1.64 4.80
CA VAL A 66 4.70 -1.79 3.57
C VAL A 66 4.05 -3.16 3.53
N LEU A 67 2.75 -3.19 3.25
CA LEU A 67 1.94 -4.40 3.22
C LEU A 67 1.46 -4.69 1.80
N MET A 68 1.23 -5.96 1.52
CA MET A 68 0.58 -6.45 0.29
C MET A 68 -0.76 -7.07 0.65
N PHE A 69 -1.79 -6.72 -0.12
CA PHE A 69 -3.10 -7.33 -0.10
C PHE A 69 -3.44 -7.89 -1.48
N ASP A 70 -4.23 -8.97 -1.54
CA ASP A 70 -4.70 -9.50 -2.82
C ASP A 70 -5.80 -8.59 -3.44
N SER A 71 -6.22 -8.91 -4.65
CA SER A 71 -7.26 -8.15 -5.37
C SER A 71 -8.62 -8.12 -4.67
N SER A 72 -8.85 -9.01 -3.71
CA SER A 72 -10.06 -9.12 -2.90
C SER A 72 -9.94 -8.39 -1.55
N GLY A 73 -8.77 -7.79 -1.26
CA GLY A 73 -8.49 -7.05 -0.04
C GLY A 73 -8.00 -7.91 1.13
N ASN A 74 -7.68 -9.19 0.91
CA ASN A 74 -7.12 -10.04 1.96
C ASN A 74 -5.64 -9.72 2.16
N PHE A 75 -5.19 -9.72 3.42
CA PHE A 75 -3.78 -9.55 3.74
C PHE A 75 -2.96 -10.75 3.22
N VAL A 76 -1.90 -10.46 2.46
CA VAL A 76 -0.99 -11.48 1.92
C VAL A 76 0.29 -11.54 2.75
N LYS A 77 1.03 -10.43 2.82
CA LYS A 77 2.31 -10.37 3.53
C LYS A 77 2.73 -8.94 3.87
N THR A 78 3.67 -8.83 4.79
CA THR A 78 4.47 -7.62 4.99
C THR A 78 5.68 -7.69 4.06
N ILE A 79 5.89 -6.68 3.22
CA ILE A 79 6.97 -6.63 2.23
C ILE A 79 8.26 -6.14 2.88
N VAL A 80 8.16 -5.07 3.68
CA VAL A 80 9.30 -4.46 4.38
C VAL A 80 8.84 -3.79 5.68
N THR A 81 9.70 -3.81 6.70
CA THR A 81 9.45 -3.20 8.01
C THR A 81 10.56 -2.24 8.44
N ARG A 82 10.30 -1.55 9.56
CA ARG A 82 11.28 -0.72 10.27
C ARG A 82 12.58 -1.44 10.62
N ASP A 83 12.52 -2.72 10.98
CA ASP A 83 13.71 -3.50 11.35
C ASP A 83 14.64 -3.73 10.17
N GLN A 84 14.14 -3.52 8.94
CA GLN A 84 14.91 -3.55 7.70
C GLN A 84 15.35 -2.15 7.23
N GLY A 85 15.28 -1.15 8.11
CA GLY A 85 15.77 0.21 7.87
C GLY A 85 14.71 1.24 7.47
N LEU A 86 13.45 0.84 7.32
CA LEU A 86 12.39 1.73 6.85
C LEU A 86 11.94 2.74 7.91
N VAL A 87 12.01 4.06 7.63
CA VAL A 87 11.67 5.10 8.62
C VAL A 87 10.68 6.13 8.08
N LYS A 88 9.39 5.96 8.38
CA LYS A 88 8.31 6.83 7.85
C LYS A 88 8.26 6.82 6.31
N PRO A 89 7.93 5.66 5.71
CA PRO A 89 7.66 5.59 4.28
C PRO A 89 6.46 6.46 3.93
N ALA A 90 6.45 7.08 2.75
CA ALA A 90 5.38 7.99 2.34
C ALA A 90 4.65 7.56 1.07
N ASP A 91 5.39 7.21 0.02
CA ASP A 91 4.80 6.83 -1.25
C ASP A 91 5.41 5.55 -1.79
N VAL A 92 4.68 4.89 -2.70
CA VAL A 92 5.08 3.63 -3.34
C VAL A 92 4.62 3.60 -4.80
N ALA A 93 5.46 3.05 -5.67
CA ALA A 93 5.11 2.76 -7.06
C ALA A 93 5.64 1.39 -7.48
N VAL A 94 4.98 0.79 -8.47
CA VAL A 94 5.40 -0.48 -9.08
C VAL A 94 5.96 -0.17 -10.47
N LEU A 95 7.20 -0.60 -10.71
CA LEU A 95 7.87 -0.44 -12.00
C LEU A 95 7.40 -1.50 -13.01
N PRO A 96 7.55 -1.28 -14.33
CA PRO A 96 7.15 -2.25 -15.37
C PRO A 96 7.81 -3.63 -15.27
N ASN A 97 8.91 -3.74 -14.54
CA ASN A 97 9.62 -5.00 -14.28
C ASN A 97 9.17 -5.68 -12.96
N GLY A 98 8.07 -5.23 -12.36
CA GLY A 98 7.51 -5.76 -11.13
C GLY A 98 8.22 -5.30 -9.84
N LYS A 99 9.29 -4.50 -9.94
CA LYS A 99 9.97 -3.98 -8.76
C LYS A 99 9.13 -2.91 -8.06
N ILE A 100 9.12 -2.94 -6.74
CA ILE A 100 8.45 -1.94 -5.91
C ILE A 100 9.48 -0.89 -5.52
N VAL A 101 9.19 0.38 -5.83
CA VAL A 101 9.95 1.55 -5.37
C VAL A 101 9.13 2.30 -4.34
N LEU A 102 9.78 2.76 -3.27
CA LEU A 102 9.11 3.53 -2.22
C LEU A 102 10.01 4.63 -1.69
N THR A 103 9.41 5.71 -1.20
CA THR A 103 10.13 6.84 -0.62
C THR A 103 10.16 6.74 0.89
N ASP A 104 11.35 6.85 1.49
CA ASP A 104 11.55 6.91 2.92
C ASP A 104 11.88 8.34 3.36
N MET A 105 10.91 9.03 3.98
CA MET A 105 11.01 10.46 4.28
C MET A 105 12.08 10.80 5.32
N LYS A 106 12.52 9.85 6.15
CA LYS A 106 13.51 10.11 7.20
C LYS A 106 14.75 9.23 7.13
N GLY A 107 14.67 8.10 6.44
CA GLY A 107 15.81 7.24 6.11
C GLY A 107 16.58 7.72 4.87
N GLY A 108 15.96 8.54 4.01
CA GLY A 108 16.63 9.09 2.82
C GLY A 108 16.92 8.06 1.73
N ALA A 109 16.22 6.92 1.73
CA ALA A 109 16.47 5.80 0.84
C ALA A 109 15.28 5.52 -0.10
N VAL A 110 15.60 5.09 -1.33
CA VAL A 110 14.66 4.43 -2.23
C VAL A 110 14.92 2.94 -2.16
N TYR A 111 13.93 2.18 -1.72
CA TYR A 111 14.04 0.72 -1.66
C TYR A 111 13.51 0.11 -2.95
N ILE A 112 14.24 -0.85 -3.51
CA ILE A 112 13.81 -1.66 -4.65
C ILE A 112 13.56 -3.08 -4.13
N LEU A 113 12.29 -3.48 -4.07
CA LEU A 113 11.89 -4.79 -3.55
C LEU A 113 11.43 -5.70 -4.71
N HIS A 114 11.70 -6.99 -4.57
CA HIS A 114 11.24 -8.01 -5.50
C HIS A 114 9.93 -8.61 -4.95
N SER A 115 8.93 -8.76 -5.83
CA SER A 115 7.60 -9.34 -5.52
C SER A 115 7.68 -10.79 -5.08
#